data_AF-A0A3A9YXG0-F1
#
_entry.id   AF-A0A3A9YXG0-F1
#
_cell.length_a   1.000
_cell.length_b   1.000
_cell.length_c   1.000
_cell.angle_alpha   90.00
_cell.angle_beta   90.00
_cell.angle_gamma   90.00
#
_symmetry.space_group_name_H-M   'P 1'
#
loop_
_entity.id
_entity.type
_entity.pdbx_description
1 polymer ?
#
loop_
_entity_poly.entity_id
_entity_poly.type
_entity_poly.pdbx_seq_one_letter_code
_entity_poly.pdbx_strand_id
1 'polypeptide(L)'
;MPLPTTDALPLGHRPAASPPPGPAPPRWARMPRGDAYALAAGFFLVYVALSVTRYRAYGNLSWDLGIFEQVVRSYAHLRAPVADLKGPGYRALGDHFSPVTALIAPLYRLFPSPVTLLVVQAALFAVSVVPVTRCAGLFLGRAQGAAIGAAYGLSWGVQRAVDFDFHEICFAVPLLAFALEALLRERWWAALCWGLPLLLVKEDLGLTLAALALLVAARAARLGARRAAAAALAVAAGAVLACALITAVLIPAFNTSGHYDYWSKVSHEGGPLHTMASVAFAAADQKLRTLAWVLLPTTGLLALRSPLPLLALPTLAWRFLGDDPHYWGTDWHYSAVLMPVVFLALVDALPRGLRSPRPWLRGYARHLPLAVLAAALALSTTLPVAGLTHADTYRAGQAAAAGDRVLAAVPDGARVAANVRPIAHLTGRCRVFWIGDTTAGPGYPGHPDYVAYYDAAQTTSGLLAHAAALYPGTAWELLAAEDGFWVLRRR
;
A
#
# COMPACT_ATOMS: atom_id res chain seq x y z
N MET A 1 -32.19 65.94 -72.76
CA MET A 1 -32.23 64.46 -72.69
C MET A 1 -31.27 63.93 -73.76
N PRO A 2 -30.36 62.96 -73.51
CA PRO A 2 -30.08 62.20 -72.29
C PRO A 2 -28.68 62.45 -71.67
N LEU A 3 -28.51 61.98 -70.43
CA LEU A 3 -27.35 62.07 -69.55
C LEU A 3 -26.25 61.05 -69.91
N PRO A 4 -24.97 61.27 -69.51
CA PRO A 4 -23.92 60.27 -69.69
C PRO A 4 -24.09 59.12 -68.70
N THR A 5 -24.10 57.91 -69.24
CA THR A 5 -24.13 56.63 -68.53
C THR A 5 -22.84 56.40 -67.76
N THR A 6 -22.96 56.12 -66.46
CA THR A 6 -21.88 55.61 -65.60
C THR A 6 -21.63 54.13 -65.91
N ASP A 7 -20.43 53.81 -66.41
CA ASP A 7 -19.93 52.43 -66.51
C ASP A 7 -19.67 51.86 -65.11
N ALA A 8 -20.41 50.80 -64.77
CA ALA A 8 -20.17 50.00 -63.58
C ALA A 8 -19.05 48.99 -63.86
N LEU A 9 -17.93 49.11 -63.14
CA LEU A 9 -16.87 48.11 -63.14
C LEU A 9 -17.38 46.77 -62.56
N PRO A 10 -17.06 45.61 -63.16
CA PRO A 10 -17.43 44.31 -62.61
C PRO A 10 -16.66 44.05 -61.31
N LEU A 11 -17.40 43.84 -60.21
CA LEU A 11 -16.87 43.41 -58.92
C LEU A 11 -16.24 42.02 -59.08
N GLY A 12 -14.91 41.96 -59.10
CA GLY A 12 -14.15 40.72 -59.09
C GLY A 12 -14.51 39.87 -57.86
N HIS A 13 -14.94 38.63 -58.13
CA HIS A 13 -15.13 37.60 -57.11
C HIS A 13 -13.77 37.29 -56.46
N ARG A 14 -13.55 37.80 -55.23
CA ARG A 14 -12.45 37.34 -54.38
C ARG A 14 -12.80 35.94 -53.88
N PRO A 15 -11.94 34.92 -54.07
CA PRO A 15 -12.16 33.61 -53.46
C PRO A 15 -12.23 33.77 -51.94
N ALA A 16 -13.27 33.19 -51.33
CA ALA A 16 -13.44 33.18 -49.89
C ALA A 16 -12.19 32.59 -49.23
N ALA A 17 -11.56 33.36 -48.33
CA ALA A 17 -10.42 32.89 -47.56
C ALA A 17 -10.83 31.62 -46.79
N SER A 18 -10.06 30.55 -46.97
CA SER A 18 -10.23 29.31 -46.21
C SER A 18 -10.26 29.63 -44.71
N PRO A 19 -11.20 29.09 -43.93
CA PRO A 19 -11.25 29.33 -42.50
C PRO A 19 -9.91 28.89 -41.88
N PRO A 20 -9.39 29.63 -40.88
CA PRO A 20 -8.16 29.26 -40.21
C PRO A 20 -8.28 27.82 -39.68
N PRO A 21 -7.23 26.99 -39.78
CA PRO A 21 -7.28 25.63 -39.24
C PRO A 21 -7.69 25.70 -37.76
N GLY A 22 -8.72 24.94 -37.41
CA GLY A 22 -9.21 24.87 -36.04
C GLY A 22 -8.09 24.49 -35.07
N PRO A 23 -8.21 24.83 -33.77
CA PRO A 23 -7.19 24.53 -32.78
C PRO A 23 -6.84 23.04 -32.84
N ALA A 24 -5.55 22.73 -33.01
CA ALA A 24 -5.06 21.36 -33.04
C ALA A 24 -5.60 20.61 -31.81
N PRO A 25 -6.10 19.37 -31.95
CA PRO A 25 -6.63 18.63 -30.82
C PRO A 25 -5.55 18.60 -29.72
N PRO A 26 -5.93 18.88 -28.47
CA PRO A 26 -4.99 18.99 -27.36
C PRO A 26 -4.14 17.71 -27.27
N ARG A 27 -2.85 17.87 -26.94
CA ARG A 27 -1.82 16.81 -27.03
C ARG A 27 -2.18 15.49 -26.31
N TRP A 28 -3.14 15.51 -25.39
CA TRP A 28 -3.69 14.32 -24.73
C TRP A 28 -4.48 13.38 -25.66
N ALA A 29 -4.98 13.85 -26.81
CA ALA A 29 -5.73 13.06 -27.77
C ALA A 29 -4.86 12.08 -28.59
N ARG A 30 -3.53 12.20 -28.50
CA ARG A 30 -2.57 11.43 -29.33
C ARG A 30 -1.78 10.37 -28.57
N MET A 31 -2.10 10.09 -27.31
CA MET A 31 -1.51 8.93 -26.62
C MET A 31 -2.28 7.66 -27.00
N PRO A 32 -1.63 6.60 -27.52
CA PRO A 32 -2.22 5.28 -27.50
C PRO A 32 -2.59 4.94 -26.06
N ARG A 33 -3.88 4.79 -25.81
CA ARG A 33 -4.46 4.61 -24.46
C ARG A 33 -3.89 3.40 -23.73
N GLY A 34 -3.24 2.47 -24.43
CA GLY A 34 -2.78 1.17 -23.94
C GLY A 34 -1.56 1.15 -23.01
N ASP A 35 -0.63 2.11 -23.06
CA ASP A 35 0.66 1.97 -22.34
C ASP A 35 0.50 1.83 -20.82
N ALA A 36 -0.34 2.68 -20.24
CA ALA A 36 -0.57 2.68 -18.80
C ALA A 36 -1.18 1.35 -18.35
N TYR A 37 -2.06 0.76 -19.16
CA TYR A 37 -2.67 -0.53 -18.90
C TYR A 37 -1.72 -1.70 -19.17
N ALA A 38 -0.88 -1.60 -20.20
CA ALA A 38 0.15 -2.60 -20.49
C ALA A 38 1.21 -2.65 -19.38
N LEU A 39 1.66 -1.50 -18.88
CA LEU A 39 2.54 -1.43 -17.72
C LEU A 39 1.85 -1.99 -16.46
N ALA A 40 0.60 -1.60 -16.19
CA ALA A 40 -0.15 -2.15 -15.06
C ALA A 40 -0.30 -3.68 -15.16
N ALA A 41 -0.60 -4.22 -16.34
CA ALA A 41 -0.69 -5.66 -16.57
C ALA A 41 0.66 -6.35 -16.38
N GLY A 42 1.76 -5.76 -16.87
CA GLY A 42 3.12 -6.28 -16.65
C GLY A 42 3.49 -6.31 -15.17
N PHE A 43 3.26 -5.21 -14.44
CA PHE A 43 3.51 -5.15 -13.00
C PHE A 43 2.60 -6.06 -12.20
N PHE A 44 1.35 -6.27 -12.62
CA PHE A 44 0.47 -7.25 -12.00
C PHE A 44 1.09 -8.65 -12.03
N LEU A 45 1.60 -9.07 -13.19
CA LEU A 45 2.27 -10.37 -13.33
C LEU A 45 3.54 -10.45 -12.48
N VAL A 46 4.35 -9.39 -12.43
CA VAL A 46 5.56 -9.31 -11.59
C VAL A 46 5.21 -9.43 -10.11
N TYR A 47 4.23 -8.67 -9.63
CA TYR A 47 3.84 -8.69 -8.22
C TYR A 47 3.19 -10.00 -7.80
N VAL A 48 2.32 -10.57 -8.65
CA VAL A 48 1.74 -11.90 -8.41
C VAL A 48 2.85 -12.95 -8.37
N ALA A 49 3.79 -12.93 -9.32
CA ALA A 49 4.90 -13.86 -9.32
C ALA A 49 5.67 -13.76 -8.01
N LEU A 50 6.07 -12.55 -7.59
CA LEU A 50 6.83 -12.32 -6.35
C LEU A 50 6.11 -12.85 -5.11
N SER A 51 4.86 -12.44 -4.89
CA SER A 51 4.13 -12.81 -3.68
C SER A 51 3.80 -14.31 -3.66
N VAL A 52 3.42 -14.90 -4.81
CA VAL A 52 3.00 -16.31 -4.87
C VAL A 52 4.20 -17.25 -4.79
N THR A 53 5.34 -16.95 -5.43
CA THR A 53 6.54 -17.79 -5.30
C THR A 53 7.07 -17.76 -3.87
N ARG A 54 7.06 -16.59 -3.22
CA ARG A 54 7.45 -16.46 -1.81
C ARG A 54 6.51 -17.23 -0.88
N TYR A 55 5.20 -17.13 -1.10
CA TYR A 55 4.22 -17.93 -0.35
C TYR A 55 4.49 -19.44 -0.51
N ARG A 56 4.67 -19.92 -1.74
CA ARG A 56 4.98 -21.34 -2.00
C ARG A 56 6.31 -21.80 -1.39
N ALA A 57 7.24 -20.89 -1.18
CA ALA A 57 8.53 -21.17 -0.56
C ALA A 57 8.51 -21.09 0.98
N TYR A 58 7.33 -20.89 1.63
CA TYR A 58 7.23 -20.63 3.07
C TYR A 58 8.09 -19.43 3.51
N GLY A 59 8.22 -18.44 2.63
CA GLY A 59 9.05 -17.25 2.84
C GLY A 59 8.34 -16.13 3.60
N ASN A 60 7.17 -16.38 4.17
CA ASN A 60 6.42 -15.37 4.91
C ASN A 60 7.22 -14.88 6.13
N LEU A 61 7.33 -13.55 6.24
CA LEU A 61 8.16 -12.87 7.23
C LEU A 61 7.40 -12.59 8.53
N SER A 62 6.07 -12.68 8.49
CA SER A 62 5.18 -12.28 9.57
C SER A 62 3.91 -13.13 9.59
N TRP A 63 3.14 -12.99 10.66
CA TRP A 63 1.79 -13.55 10.84
C TRP A 63 0.67 -12.75 10.14
N ASP A 64 0.97 -11.57 9.57
CA ASP A 64 -0.04 -10.62 9.07
C ASP A 64 -0.93 -11.21 7.98
N LEU A 65 -0.36 -11.99 7.06
CA LEU A 65 -1.13 -12.69 6.02
C LEU A 65 -2.20 -13.59 6.64
N GLY A 66 -1.87 -14.29 7.74
CA GLY A 66 -2.82 -15.10 8.49
C GLY A 66 -3.90 -14.27 9.17
N ILE A 67 -3.52 -13.14 9.79
CA ILE A 67 -4.47 -12.22 10.45
C ILE A 67 -5.51 -11.72 9.44
N PHE A 68 -5.06 -11.17 8.31
CA PHE A 68 -5.97 -10.65 7.30
C PHE A 68 -6.79 -11.74 6.62
N GLU A 69 -6.23 -12.94 6.44
CA GLU A 69 -6.98 -14.07 5.92
C GLU A 69 -8.14 -14.44 6.84
N GLN A 70 -7.94 -14.50 8.17
CA GLN A 70 -9.01 -14.78 9.13
C GLN A 70 -10.11 -13.70 9.09
N VAL A 71 -9.72 -12.44 8.97
CA VAL A 71 -10.62 -11.30 8.86
C VAL A 71 -11.46 -11.36 7.58
N VAL A 72 -10.81 -11.52 6.42
CA VAL A 72 -11.49 -11.58 5.12
C VAL A 72 -12.39 -12.80 5.02
N ARG A 73 -11.95 -13.96 5.54
CA ARG A 73 -12.77 -15.17 5.65
C ARG A 73 -14.01 -14.91 6.50
N SER A 74 -13.88 -14.21 7.63
CA SER A 74 -15.03 -13.85 8.45
C SER A 74 -16.04 -13.00 7.68
N TYR A 75 -15.59 -11.97 6.94
CA TYR A 75 -16.46 -11.17 6.08
C TYR A 75 -17.09 -11.98 4.94
N ALA A 76 -16.35 -12.90 4.31
CA ALA A 76 -16.87 -13.82 3.31
C ALA A 76 -18.06 -14.61 3.84
N HIS A 77 -18.05 -14.99 5.11
CA HIS A 77 -19.15 -15.69 5.78
C HIS A 77 -20.16 -14.79 6.48
N LEU A 78 -20.13 -13.47 6.24
CA LEU A 78 -21.00 -12.48 6.87
C LEU A 78 -20.95 -12.51 8.40
N ARG A 79 -19.77 -12.79 8.95
CA ARG A 79 -19.49 -12.83 10.39
C ARG A 79 -18.68 -11.61 10.80
N ALA A 80 -18.66 -11.34 12.11
CA ALA A 80 -17.79 -10.33 12.68
C ALA A 80 -16.31 -10.63 12.32
N PRO A 81 -15.50 -9.60 12.02
CA PRO A 81 -14.11 -9.78 11.58
C PRO A 81 -13.22 -10.22 12.74
N VAL A 82 -13.14 -11.53 12.97
CA VAL A 82 -12.34 -12.11 14.05
C VAL A 82 -10.95 -12.49 13.54
N ALA A 83 -9.93 -12.12 14.31
CA ALA A 83 -8.54 -12.52 14.12
C ALA A 83 -8.05 -13.27 15.36
N ASP A 84 -8.33 -14.57 15.43
CA ASP A 84 -7.91 -15.46 16.52
C ASP A 84 -6.37 -15.45 16.75
N LEU A 85 -5.60 -15.08 15.72
CA LEU A 85 -4.14 -14.88 15.81
C LEU A 85 -3.72 -13.72 16.73
N LYS A 86 -4.57 -12.70 16.92
CA LYS A 86 -4.30 -11.58 17.86
C LYS A 86 -4.88 -11.82 19.25
N GLY A 87 -5.56 -12.93 19.45
CA GLY A 87 -6.34 -13.22 20.64
C GLY A 87 -7.61 -13.99 20.27
N PRO A 88 -7.98 -15.05 21.00
CA PRO A 88 -9.21 -15.79 20.74
C PRO A 88 -10.44 -14.88 20.72
N GLY A 89 -11.16 -14.86 19.59
CA GLY A 89 -12.34 -13.99 19.42
C GLY A 89 -12.03 -12.50 19.22
N TYR A 90 -10.77 -12.10 19.08
CA TYR A 90 -10.37 -10.70 18.92
C TYR A 90 -10.98 -10.08 17.67
N ARG A 91 -11.67 -8.94 17.83
CA ARG A 91 -12.29 -8.20 16.72
C ARG A 91 -11.25 -7.31 16.07
N ALA A 92 -10.89 -7.59 14.82
CA ALA A 92 -9.79 -6.90 14.12
C ALA A 92 -9.99 -5.39 13.96
N LEU A 93 -11.24 -4.91 13.95
CA LEU A 93 -11.55 -3.47 13.93
C LEU A 93 -11.14 -2.74 15.22
N GLY A 94 -10.88 -3.47 16.31
CA GLY A 94 -10.32 -2.96 17.56
C GLY A 94 -8.80 -2.78 17.54
N ASP A 95 -8.14 -3.26 16.50
CA ASP A 95 -6.69 -3.06 16.28
C ASP A 95 -6.47 -1.93 15.28
N HIS A 96 -6.93 -2.15 14.05
CA HIS A 96 -6.91 -1.19 12.96
C HIS A 96 -8.30 -1.04 12.35
N PHE A 97 -8.72 0.21 12.13
CA PHE A 97 -9.99 0.49 11.48
C PHE A 97 -9.84 0.34 9.96
N SER A 98 -9.97 -0.90 9.49
CA SER A 98 -9.76 -1.29 8.09
C SER A 98 -10.95 -2.03 7.44
N PRO A 99 -12.20 -1.50 7.55
CA PRO A 99 -13.39 -2.16 6.99
C PRO A 99 -13.34 -2.34 5.47
N VAL A 100 -12.48 -1.61 4.74
CA VAL A 100 -12.30 -1.78 3.28
C VAL A 100 -11.93 -3.22 2.90
N THR A 101 -11.28 -3.98 3.79
CA THR A 101 -10.89 -5.38 3.56
C THR A 101 -12.08 -6.29 3.28
N ALA A 102 -13.29 -5.90 3.71
CA ALA A 102 -14.53 -6.61 3.38
C ALA A 102 -14.79 -6.68 1.86
N LEU A 103 -14.24 -5.75 1.05
CA LEU A 103 -14.37 -5.79 -0.42
C LEU A 103 -13.70 -7.00 -1.06
N ILE A 104 -12.79 -7.68 -0.34
CA ILE A 104 -12.12 -8.91 -0.82
C ILE A 104 -13.03 -10.13 -0.65
N ALA A 105 -14.00 -10.07 0.26
CA ALA A 105 -14.84 -11.19 0.66
C ALA A 105 -15.50 -11.95 -0.51
N PRO A 106 -16.05 -11.31 -1.56
CA PRO A 106 -16.63 -12.03 -2.70
C PRO A 106 -15.58 -12.83 -3.49
N LEU A 107 -14.36 -12.30 -3.66
CA LEU A 107 -13.28 -13.00 -4.36
C LEU A 107 -12.76 -14.16 -3.50
N TYR A 108 -12.65 -13.95 -2.20
CA TYR A 108 -12.27 -14.99 -1.26
C TYR A 108 -13.31 -16.13 -1.23
N ARG A 109 -14.61 -15.86 -1.40
CA ARG A 109 -15.63 -16.91 -1.54
C ARG A 109 -15.41 -17.81 -2.76
N LEU A 110 -14.94 -17.23 -3.87
CA LEU A 110 -14.65 -17.99 -5.09
C LEU A 110 -13.33 -18.77 -4.96
N PHE A 111 -12.35 -18.18 -4.27
CA PHE A 111 -11.01 -18.72 -4.08
C PHE A 111 -10.59 -18.59 -2.60
N PRO A 112 -11.00 -19.52 -1.71
CA PRO A 112 -10.77 -19.40 -0.27
C PRO A 112 -9.33 -19.77 0.09
N SER A 113 -8.41 -18.84 -0.13
CA SER A 113 -6.98 -19.01 0.11
C SER A 113 -6.32 -17.67 0.48
N PRO A 114 -5.31 -17.66 1.36
CA PRO A 114 -4.48 -16.47 1.58
C PRO A 114 -3.81 -15.94 0.30
N VAL A 115 -3.59 -16.81 -0.72
CA VAL A 115 -3.10 -16.38 -2.04
C VAL A 115 -4.05 -15.37 -2.70
N THR A 116 -5.35 -15.46 -2.46
CA THR A 116 -6.34 -14.51 -3.01
C THR A 116 -6.08 -13.10 -2.53
N LEU A 117 -5.70 -12.93 -1.25
CA LEU A 117 -5.34 -11.62 -0.69
C LEU A 117 -4.08 -11.08 -1.38
N LEU A 118 -3.06 -11.91 -1.55
CA LEU A 118 -1.82 -11.53 -2.25
C LEU A 118 -2.09 -11.08 -3.69
N VAL A 119 -2.93 -11.81 -4.43
CA VAL A 119 -3.31 -11.45 -5.81
C VAL A 119 -4.11 -10.14 -5.85
N VAL A 120 -5.02 -9.91 -4.91
CA VAL A 120 -5.77 -8.65 -4.82
C VAL A 120 -4.84 -7.47 -4.53
N GLN A 121 -3.92 -7.60 -3.58
CA GLN A 121 -2.91 -6.56 -3.31
C GLN A 121 -2.05 -6.29 -4.55
N ALA A 122 -1.56 -7.33 -5.23
CA ALA A 122 -0.81 -7.19 -6.47
C ALA A 122 -1.61 -6.43 -7.54
N ALA A 123 -2.90 -6.73 -7.70
CA ALA A 123 -3.78 -6.02 -8.63
C ALA A 123 -3.94 -4.54 -8.27
N LEU A 124 -4.18 -4.22 -6.99
CA LEU A 124 -4.37 -2.83 -6.54
C LEU A 124 -3.11 -1.97 -6.72
N PHE A 125 -1.92 -2.52 -6.41
CA PHE A 125 -0.64 -1.85 -6.69
C PHE A 125 -0.34 -1.74 -8.19
N ALA A 126 -0.72 -2.71 -9.01
CA ALA A 126 -0.59 -2.56 -10.47
C ALA A 126 -1.55 -1.49 -11.02
N VAL A 127 -2.78 -1.43 -10.52
CA VAL A 127 -3.78 -0.43 -10.93
C VAL A 127 -3.30 0.99 -10.64
N SER A 128 -2.56 1.23 -9.55
CA SER A 128 -2.03 2.56 -9.24
C SER A 128 -0.95 3.03 -10.23
N VAL A 129 -0.34 2.13 -11.01
CA VAL A 129 0.58 2.49 -12.11
C VAL A 129 -0.15 3.28 -13.21
N VAL A 130 -1.45 3.01 -13.41
CA VAL A 130 -2.27 3.64 -14.44
C VAL A 130 -2.34 5.16 -14.28
N PRO A 131 -2.85 5.72 -13.16
CA PRO A 131 -2.92 7.16 -12.98
C PRO A 131 -1.55 7.84 -12.98
N VAL A 132 -0.50 7.20 -12.43
CA VAL A 132 0.86 7.76 -12.43
C VAL A 132 1.39 7.90 -13.86
N THR A 133 1.33 6.83 -14.66
CA THR A 133 1.78 6.81 -16.05
C THR A 133 0.98 7.78 -16.91
N ARG A 134 -0.35 7.77 -16.77
CA ARG A 134 -1.26 8.65 -17.52
C ARG A 134 -1.00 10.12 -17.18
N CYS A 135 -0.90 10.46 -15.89
CA CYS A 135 -0.60 11.81 -15.44
C CYS A 135 0.74 12.30 -15.99
N ALA A 136 1.81 11.52 -15.80
CA ALA A 136 3.13 11.84 -16.32
C ALA A 136 3.12 12.03 -17.84
N GLY A 137 2.43 11.14 -18.57
CA GLY A 137 2.28 11.22 -20.02
C GLY A 137 1.56 12.48 -20.51
N LEU A 138 0.56 12.95 -19.76
CA LEU A 138 -0.17 14.19 -20.07
C LEU A 138 0.74 15.42 -19.98
N PHE A 139 1.63 15.49 -18.99
CA PHE A 139 2.49 16.65 -18.74
C PHE A 139 3.83 16.61 -19.49
N LEU A 140 4.35 15.42 -19.78
CA LEU A 140 5.72 15.20 -20.24
C LEU A 140 5.81 14.52 -21.62
N GLY A 141 4.71 13.95 -22.10
CA GLY A 141 4.66 13.15 -23.33
C GLY A 141 4.86 11.64 -23.07
N ARG A 142 4.57 10.84 -24.09
CA ARG A 142 4.47 9.37 -24.02
C ARG A 142 5.70 8.68 -23.42
N ALA A 143 6.88 8.91 -23.98
CA ALA A 143 8.10 8.21 -23.54
C ALA A 143 8.47 8.54 -22.09
N GLN A 144 8.41 9.81 -21.70
CA GLN A 144 8.70 10.23 -20.32
C GLN A 144 7.61 9.74 -19.36
N GLY A 145 6.35 9.73 -19.79
CA GLY A 145 5.25 9.15 -19.01
C GLY A 145 5.42 7.66 -18.73
N ALA A 146 5.77 6.88 -19.75
CA ALA A 146 6.07 5.46 -19.62
C ALA A 146 7.29 5.21 -18.71
N ALA A 147 8.34 6.04 -18.83
CA ALA A 147 9.52 5.92 -17.97
C ALA A 147 9.19 6.16 -16.49
N ILE A 148 8.41 7.21 -16.18
CA ILE A 148 7.94 7.48 -14.81
C ILE A 148 7.02 6.37 -14.31
N GLY A 149 6.11 5.87 -15.15
CA GLY A 149 5.22 4.75 -14.82
C GLY A 149 5.98 3.47 -14.49
N ALA A 150 6.96 3.11 -15.30
CA ALA A 150 7.83 1.96 -15.07
C ALA A 150 8.68 2.14 -13.80
N ALA A 151 9.25 3.32 -13.58
CA ALA A 151 10.00 3.60 -12.37
C ALA A 151 9.14 3.55 -11.09
N TYR A 152 7.87 3.98 -11.18
CA TYR A 152 6.91 3.87 -10.09
C TYR A 152 6.58 2.40 -9.78
N GLY A 153 6.30 1.58 -10.80
CA GLY A 153 6.06 0.16 -10.60
C GLY A 153 7.28 -0.59 -10.05
N LEU A 154 8.49 -0.16 -10.40
CA LEU A 154 9.75 -0.67 -9.83
C LEU A 154 10.16 0.04 -8.53
N SER A 155 9.34 0.94 -7.97
CA SER A 155 9.75 1.69 -6.79
C SER A 155 9.95 0.78 -5.59
N TRP A 156 11.02 1.01 -4.83
CA TRP A 156 11.39 0.17 -3.69
C TRP A 156 10.26 0.04 -2.66
N GLY A 157 9.50 1.12 -2.42
CA GLY A 157 8.41 1.12 -1.46
C GLY A 157 7.26 0.18 -1.86
N VAL A 158 6.96 0.09 -3.16
CA VAL A 158 5.96 -0.87 -3.67
C VAL A 158 6.54 -2.28 -3.62
N GLN A 159 7.78 -2.49 -4.06
CA GLN A 159 8.40 -3.82 -4.02
C GLN A 159 8.48 -4.39 -2.60
N ARG A 160 8.87 -3.57 -1.61
CA ARG A 160 8.93 -3.99 -0.19
C ARG A 160 7.56 -4.35 0.39
N ALA A 161 6.50 -3.64 -0.02
CA ALA A 161 5.14 -4.00 0.39
C ALA A 161 4.65 -5.31 -0.24
N VAL A 162 4.97 -5.56 -1.53
CA VAL A 162 4.65 -6.83 -2.22
C VAL A 162 5.41 -8.01 -1.60
N ASP A 163 6.67 -7.77 -1.20
CA ASP A 163 7.54 -8.76 -0.57
C ASP A 163 7.19 -9.04 0.88
N PHE A 164 6.58 -8.09 1.60
CA PHE A 164 6.31 -8.28 3.02
C PHE A 164 5.14 -9.24 3.27
N ASP A 165 3.97 -8.97 2.67
CA ASP A 165 2.73 -9.77 2.62
C ASP A 165 1.52 -8.81 2.48
N PHE A 166 0.29 -9.34 2.49
CA PHE A 166 -0.93 -8.55 2.36
C PHE A 166 -1.13 -7.55 3.51
N HIS A 167 -1.41 -6.29 3.15
CA HIS A 167 -1.82 -5.22 4.07
C HIS A 167 -2.93 -4.38 3.44
N GLU A 168 -3.87 -3.91 4.25
CA GLU A 168 -5.00 -3.05 3.88
C GLU A 168 -4.60 -1.77 3.14
N ILE A 169 -3.38 -1.27 3.39
CA ILE A 169 -2.83 -0.10 2.69
C ILE A 169 -2.73 -0.30 1.17
N CYS A 170 -2.83 -1.53 0.66
CA CYS A 170 -2.93 -1.79 -0.77
C CYS A 170 -4.13 -1.10 -1.43
N PHE A 171 -5.22 -0.84 -0.70
CA PHE A 171 -6.33 -0.02 -1.18
C PHE A 171 -5.99 1.47 -1.25
N ALA A 172 -5.18 1.99 -0.31
CA ALA A 172 -4.82 3.40 -0.27
C ALA A 172 -3.96 3.83 -1.46
N VAL A 173 -3.07 2.96 -1.91
CA VAL A 173 -2.11 3.28 -2.98
C VAL A 173 -2.79 3.72 -4.30
N PRO A 174 -3.73 2.96 -4.90
CA PRO A 174 -4.46 3.41 -6.08
C PRO A 174 -5.40 4.59 -5.80
N LEU A 175 -6.05 4.65 -4.63
CA LEU A 175 -6.92 5.77 -4.25
C LEU A 175 -6.14 7.09 -4.24
N LEU A 176 -4.97 7.11 -3.59
CA LEU A 176 -4.06 8.27 -3.58
C LEU A 176 -3.58 8.62 -4.99
N ALA A 177 -3.21 7.63 -5.79
CA ALA A 177 -2.72 7.88 -7.14
C ALA A 177 -3.80 8.51 -8.05
N PHE A 178 -5.04 8.01 -8.01
CA PHE A 178 -6.16 8.61 -8.75
C PHE A 178 -6.58 9.97 -8.19
N ALA A 179 -6.59 10.14 -6.86
CA ALA A 179 -6.90 11.41 -6.22
C ALA A 179 -5.91 12.51 -6.63
N LEU A 180 -4.61 12.17 -6.62
CA LEU A 180 -3.54 13.08 -7.01
C LEU A 180 -3.53 13.36 -8.51
N GLU A 181 -3.78 12.37 -9.38
CA GLU A 181 -3.98 12.66 -10.80
C GLU A 181 -5.13 13.64 -11.01
N ALA A 182 -6.27 13.42 -10.34
CA ALA A 182 -7.42 14.31 -10.43
C ALA A 182 -7.09 15.73 -9.93
N LEU A 183 -6.34 15.85 -8.82
CA LEU A 183 -5.86 17.13 -8.30
C LEU A 183 -4.96 17.85 -9.31
N LEU A 184 -4.00 17.15 -9.91
CA LEU A 184 -3.10 17.73 -10.92
C LEU A 184 -3.82 18.14 -12.20
N ARG A 185 -4.94 17.48 -12.51
CA ARG A 185 -5.84 17.83 -13.62
C ARG A 185 -6.93 18.82 -13.22
N GLU A 186 -6.85 19.40 -12.03
CA GLU A 186 -7.78 20.40 -11.53
C GLU A 186 -9.24 19.90 -11.43
N ARG A 187 -9.42 18.57 -11.33
CA ARG A 187 -10.72 17.90 -11.15
C ARG A 187 -11.01 17.75 -9.66
N TRP A 188 -11.26 18.87 -8.99
CA TRP A 188 -11.38 18.97 -7.53
C TRP A 188 -12.30 17.93 -6.90
N TRP A 189 -13.52 17.79 -7.43
CA TRP A 189 -14.49 16.83 -6.93
C TRP A 189 -14.02 15.39 -7.06
N ALA A 190 -13.44 15.02 -8.21
CA ALA A 190 -12.88 13.68 -8.39
C ALA A 190 -11.72 13.43 -7.42
N ALA A 191 -10.86 14.42 -7.17
CA ALA A 191 -9.79 14.30 -6.19
C ALA A 191 -10.33 14.01 -4.77
N LEU A 192 -11.37 14.73 -4.35
CA LEU A 192 -12.04 14.48 -3.06
C LEU A 192 -12.74 13.12 -3.03
N CYS A 193 -13.48 12.74 -4.08
CA CYS A 193 -14.17 11.45 -4.14
C CYS A 193 -13.22 10.25 -4.10
N TRP A 194 -12.05 10.35 -4.75
CA TRP A 194 -11.03 9.31 -4.65
C TRP A 194 -10.32 9.29 -3.29
N GLY A 195 -10.24 10.43 -2.60
CA GLY A 195 -9.65 10.53 -1.27
C GLY A 195 -10.57 10.06 -0.13
N LEU A 196 -11.88 10.29 -0.22
CA LEU A 196 -12.83 9.97 0.86
C LEU A 196 -12.75 8.51 1.37
N PRO A 197 -12.64 7.48 0.50
CA PRO A 197 -12.54 6.09 0.95
C PRO A 197 -11.30 5.78 1.79
N LEU A 198 -10.28 6.65 1.85
CA LEU A 198 -9.12 6.46 2.72
C LEU A 198 -9.51 6.32 4.20
N LEU A 199 -10.62 6.93 4.61
CA LEU A 199 -11.18 6.78 5.96
C LEU A 199 -11.61 5.35 6.31
N LEU A 200 -11.80 4.50 5.31
CA LEU A 200 -12.18 3.09 5.47
C LEU A 200 -10.98 2.14 5.32
N VAL A 201 -9.82 2.67 4.91
CA VAL A 201 -8.62 1.87 4.68
C VAL A 201 -7.85 1.69 5.97
N LYS A 202 -7.50 2.79 6.64
CA LYS A 202 -6.75 2.77 7.89
C LYS A 202 -6.98 4.08 8.64
N GLU A 203 -7.01 4.01 9.96
CA GLU A 203 -7.35 5.14 10.83
C GLU A 203 -6.43 6.37 10.65
N ASP A 204 -5.14 6.17 10.40
CA ASP A 204 -4.17 7.28 10.22
C ASP A 204 -4.34 8.00 8.87
N LEU A 205 -4.95 7.34 7.88
CA LEU A 205 -5.13 7.92 6.54
C LEU A 205 -6.18 9.04 6.50
N GLY A 206 -6.96 9.24 7.57
CA GLY A 206 -7.82 10.42 7.73
C GLY A 206 -7.02 11.73 7.73
N LEU A 207 -5.84 11.76 8.34
CA LEU A 207 -4.96 12.93 8.30
C LEU A 207 -4.34 13.14 6.92
N THR A 208 -4.06 12.05 6.19
CA THR A 208 -3.62 12.11 4.78
C THR A 208 -4.71 12.69 3.88
N LEU A 209 -5.98 12.30 4.08
CA LEU A 209 -7.13 12.89 3.41
C LEU A 209 -7.27 14.37 3.75
N ALA A 210 -7.09 14.77 5.01
CA ALA A 210 -7.12 16.17 5.40
C ALA A 210 -6.03 16.98 4.66
N ALA A 211 -4.80 16.47 4.58
CA ALA A 211 -3.72 17.11 3.83
C ALA A 211 -4.03 17.23 2.33
N LEU A 212 -4.57 16.17 1.71
CA LEU A 212 -5.04 16.19 0.32
C LEU A 212 -6.11 17.28 0.12
N ALA A 213 -7.12 17.32 0.98
CA ALA A 213 -8.22 18.24 0.89
C ALA A 213 -7.77 19.70 1.11
N LEU A 214 -6.81 19.96 2.00
CA LEU A 214 -6.19 21.27 2.16
C LEU A 214 -5.42 21.71 0.90
N LEU A 215 -4.70 20.80 0.23
CA LEU A 215 -4.07 21.12 -1.06
C LEU A 215 -5.09 21.41 -2.16
N VAL A 216 -6.19 20.65 -2.21
CA VAL A 216 -7.32 20.93 -3.13
C VAL A 216 -7.89 22.31 -2.83
N ALA A 217 -8.16 22.63 -1.55
CA ALA A 217 -8.68 23.92 -1.14
C ALA A 217 -7.77 25.09 -1.57
N ALA A 218 -6.48 24.97 -1.30
CA ALA A 218 -5.50 25.99 -1.65
C ALA A 218 -5.38 26.22 -3.16
N ARG A 219 -5.34 25.15 -3.97
CA ARG A 219 -5.28 25.27 -5.44
C ARG A 219 -6.60 25.77 -6.02
N ALA A 220 -7.74 25.23 -5.59
CA ALA A 220 -9.06 25.64 -6.04
C ALA A 220 -9.33 27.12 -5.72
N ALA A 221 -8.96 27.59 -4.52
CA ALA A 221 -9.13 28.99 -4.12
C ALA A 221 -8.31 29.94 -5.01
N ARG A 222 -7.04 29.59 -5.30
CA ARG A 222 -6.16 30.37 -6.20
C ARG A 222 -6.72 30.47 -7.62
N LEU A 223 -7.42 29.44 -8.08
CA LEU A 223 -8.04 29.38 -9.41
C LEU A 223 -9.50 29.88 -9.43
N GLY A 224 -9.98 30.51 -8.34
CA GLY A 224 -11.32 31.10 -8.26
C GLY A 224 -12.46 30.09 -8.07
N ALA A 225 -12.17 28.80 -7.89
CA ALA A 225 -13.15 27.73 -7.68
C ALA A 225 -13.64 27.68 -6.22
N ARG A 226 -14.29 28.76 -5.75
CA ARG A 226 -14.68 28.97 -4.35
C ARG A 226 -15.51 27.83 -3.75
N ARG A 227 -16.47 27.28 -4.51
CA ARG A 227 -17.32 26.15 -4.05
C ARG A 227 -16.50 24.89 -3.80
N ALA A 228 -15.57 24.56 -4.71
CA ALA A 228 -14.68 23.41 -4.54
C ALA A 228 -13.71 23.63 -3.37
N ALA A 229 -13.22 24.86 -3.17
CA ALA A 229 -12.37 25.19 -2.04
C ALA A 229 -13.10 25.03 -0.69
N ALA A 230 -14.33 25.54 -0.58
CA ALA A 230 -15.16 25.38 0.61
C ALA A 230 -15.48 23.91 0.90
N ALA A 231 -15.86 23.14 -0.12
CA ALA A 231 -16.10 21.71 0.03
C ALA A 231 -14.83 20.96 0.47
N ALA A 232 -13.67 21.32 -0.07
CA ALA A 232 -12.40 20.72 0.33
C ALA A 232 -12.02 21.06 1.78
N LEU A 233 -12.28 22.29 2.25
CA LEU A 233 -12.11 22.64 3.67
C LEU A 233 -13.05 21.84 4.58
N ALA A 234 -14.31 21.66 4.17
CA ALA A 234 -15.27 20.82 4.90
C ALA A 234 -14.81 19.36 4.97
N VAL A 235 -14.30 18.80 3.85
CA VAL A 235 -13.71 17.46 3.83
C VAL A 235 -12.49 17.37 4.73
N ALA A 236 -11.62 18.39 4.75
CA ALA A 236 -10.45 18.40 5.63
C ALA A 236 -10.86 18.36 7.11
N ALA A 237 -11.80 19.22 7.51
CA ALA A 237 -12.33 19.23 8.88
C ALA A 237 -13.02 17.90 9.24
N GLY A 238 -13.85 17.38 8.33
CA GLY A 238 -14.53 16.10 8.50
C GLY A 238 -13.56 14.92 8.59
N ALA A 239 -12.47 14.93 7.85
CA ALA A 239 -11.46 13.87 7.89
C ALA A 239 -10.67 13.85 9.22
N VAL A 240 -10.35 15.04 9.77
CA VAL A 240 -9.75 15.16 11.11
C VAL A 240 -10.73 14.68 12.18
N LEU A 241 -12.00 15.10 12.11
CA LEU A 241 -13.05 14.65 13.04
C LEU A 241 -13.27 13.13 12.96
N ALA A 242 -13.30 12.58 11.75
CA ALA A 242 -13.43 11.14 11.52
C ALA A 242 -12.23 10.38 12.09
N CYS A 243 -11.00 10.86 11.86
CA CYS A 243 -9.80 10.27 12.46
C CYS A 243 -9.90 10.23 13.99
N ALA A 244 -10.32 11.34 14.62
CA ALA A 244 -10.51 11.40 16.07
C ALA A 244 -11.62 10.47 16.56
N LEU A 245 -12.76 10.42 15.86
CA LEU A 245 -13.86 9.50 16.18
C LEU A 245 -13.43 8.03 16.06
N ILE A 246 -12.68 7.69 15.02
CA ILE A 246 -12.19 6.33 14.79
C ILE A 246 -11.26 5.91 15.92
N THR A 247 -10.26 6.72 16.26
CA THR A 247 -9.24 6.36 17.26
C THR A 247 -9.73 6.48 18.70
N ALA A 248 -10.62 7.43 19.01
CA ALA A 248 -11.11 7.67 20.36
C ALA A 248 -12.39 6.90 20.71
N VAL A 249 -13.16 6.46 19.73
CA VAL A 249 -14.46 5.80 19.97
C VAL A 249 -14.57 4.46 19.26
N LEU A 250 -14.41 4.41 17.93
CA LEU A 250 -14.70 3.18 17.18
C LEU A 250 -13.72 2.05 17.52
N ILE A 251 -12.42 2.32 17.45
CA ILE A 251 -11.39 1.32 17.80
C ILE A 251 -11.54 0.87 19.26
N PRO A 252 -11.58 1.77 20.27
CA PRO A 252 -11.84 1.38 21.65
C PRO A 252 -13.12 0.56 21.87
N ALA A 253 -14.20 0.84 21.14
CA ALA A 253 -15.45 0.09 21.24
C ALA A 253 -15.35 -1.37 20.75
N PHE A 254 -14.36 -1.68 19.91
CA PHE A 254 -14.09 -3.03 19.42
C PHE A 254 -12.89 -3.70 20.10
N ASN A 255 -12.00 -2.94 20.75
CA ASN A 255 -10.83 -3.46 21.43
C ASN A 255 -11.19 -4.06 22.80
N THR A 256 -10.63 -5.22 23.12
CA THR A 256 -10.82 -5.91 24.40
C THR A 256 -10.32 -5.11 25.61
N SER A 257 -9.30 -4.26 25.41
CA SER A 257 -8.70 -3.39 26.42
C SER A 257 -9.44 -2.07 26.62
N GLY A 258 -10.45 -1.78 25.77
CA GLY A 258 -11.22 -0.53 25.80
C GLY A 258 -10.41 0.72 25.44
N HIS A 259 -9.20 0.58 24.89
CA HIS A 259 -8.38 1.70 24.43
C HIS A 259 -7.73 1.41 23.07
N TYR A 260 -7.10 2.43 22.49
CA TYR A 260 -6.32 2.27 21.27
C TYR A 260 -4.86 1.96 21.64
N ASP A 261 -4.45 0.71 21.40
CA ASP A 261 -3.18 0.15 21.89
C ASP A 261 -1.95 0.95 21.42
N TYR A 262 -2.02 1.58 20.24
CA TYR A 262 -0.92 2.37 19.68
C TYR A 262 -0.68 3.72 20.39
N TRP A 263 -1.58 4.17 21.28
CA TRP A 263 -1.28 5.33 22.13
C TRP A 263 -0.06 5.09 23.02
N SER A 264 0.12 3.85 23.49
CA SER A 264 1.27 3.47 24.32
C SER A 264 2.62 3.71 23.63
N LYS A 265 2.66 3.70 22.28
CA LYS A 265 3.86 3.93 21.46
C LYS A 265 4.27 5.41 21.36
N VAL A 266 3.43 6.32 21.82
CA VAL A 266 3.66 7.77 21.75
C VAL A 266 3.49 8.47 23.10
N SER A 267 3.27 7.71 24.19
CA SER A 267 3.10 8.25 25.54
C SER A 267 3.87 7.41 26.57
N HIS A 268 5.05 7.90 26.97
CA HIS A 268 5.89 7.33 28.04
C HIS A 268 5.99 8.27 29.26
N GLU A 269 6.78 7.87 30.26
CA GLU A 269 7.11 8.70 31.43
C GLU A 269 7.54 10.11 31.00
N GLY A 270 6.84 11.14 31.48
CA GLY A 270 6.99 12.54 31.04
C GLY A 270 5.91 13.04 30.06
N GLY A 271 5.02 12.17 29.61
CA GLY A 271 3.84 12.50 28.80
C GLY A 271 4.11 12.56 27.28
N PRO A 272 3.06 12.63 26.45
CA PRO A 272 3.18 12.44 25.00
C PRO A 272 4.12 13.44 24.30
N LEU A 273 4.09 14.71 24.70
CA LEU A 273 4.94 15.74 24.09
C LEU A 273 6.42 15.50 24.37
N HIS A 274 6.76 15.03 25.58
CA HIS A 274 8.15 14.71 25.93
C HIS A 274 8.65 13.51 25.13
N THR A 275 7.85 12.44 25.05
CA THR A 275 8.15 11.25 24.26
C THR A 275 8.30 11.58 22.77
N MET A 276 7.37 12.33 22.20
CA MET A 276 7.45 12.72 20.79
C MET A 276 8.70 13.55 20.49
N ALA A 277 9.07 14.47 21.40
CA ALA A 277 10.26 15.29 21.23
C ALA A 277 11.56 14.47 21.33
N SER A 278 11.65 13.54 22.29
CA SER A 278 12.82 12.67 22.45
C SER A 278 12.96 11.69 21.28
N VAL A 279 11.85 11.06 20.88
CA VAL A 279 11.81 10.12 19.75
C VAL A 279 12.09 10.83 18.44
N ALA A 280 11.60 12.06 18.21
CA ALA A 280 11.83 12.80 16.96
C ALA A 280 13.31 12.88 16.56
N PHE A 281 14.21 13.06 17.53
CA PHE A 281 15.65 13.14 17.31
C PHE A 281 16.39 11.80 17.50
N ALA A 282 15.74 10.79 18.09
CA ALA A 282 16.28 9.43 18.16
C ALA A 282 16.42 8.80 16.77
N ALA A 283 17.48 8.02 16.57
CA ALA A 283 17.81 7.34 15.32
C ALA A 283 17.72 8.25 14.08
N ALA A 284 18.19 9.49 14.21
CA ALA A 284 18.14 10.49 13.15
C ALA A 284 18.82 10.00 11.86
N ASP A 285 19.88 9.20 11.98
CA ASP A 285 20.57 8.59 10.84
C ASP A 285 19.64 7.66 10.04
N GLN A 286 18.87 6.80 10.70
CA GLN A 286 17.92 5.90 10.04
C GLN A 286 16.77 6.68 9.39
N LYS A 287 16.20 7.67 10.10
CA LYS A 287 15.11 8.51 9.60
C LYS A 287 15.53 9.33 8.38
N LEU A 288 16.74 9.92 8.42
CA LEU A 288 17.33 10.64 7.30
C LEU A 288 17.62 9.71 6.11
N ARG A 289 18.15 8.51 6.37
CA ARG A 289 18.32 7.49 5.32
C ARG A 289 16.99 7.15 4.66
N THR A 290 15.93 6.93 5.44
CA THR A 290 14.58 6.66 4.90
C THR A 290 14.06 7.81 4.06
N LEU A 291 14.20 9.07 4.51
CA LEU A 291 13.84 10.24 3.71
C LEU A 291 14.65 10.33 2.41
N ALA A 292 15.95 10.05 2.47
CA ALA A 292 16.82 10.01 1.31
C ALA A 292 16.38 8.92 0.31
N TRP A 293 16.03 7.72 0.78
CA TRP A 293 15.45 6.65 -0.04
C TRP A 293 14.11 7.03 -0.65
N VAL A 294 13.25 7.75 0.09
CA VAL A 294 11.94 8.20 -0.39
C VAL A 294 12.06 9.29 -1.46
N LEU A 295 13.11 10.10 -1.47
CA LEU A 295 13.22 11.30 -2.34
C LEU A 295 14.29 11.21 -3.43
N LEU A 296 15.47 10.64 -3.14
CA LEU A 296 16.63 10.71 -4.02
C LEU A 296 16.50 9.75 -5.24
N PRO A 297 16.41 8.42 -5.06
CA PRO A 297 16.31 7.51 -6.21
C PRO A 297 14.97 7.59 -6.95
N THR A 298 13.92 8.06 -6.26
CA THR A 298 12.54 8.15 -6.77
C THR A 298 12.24 9.47 -7.48
N THR A 299 12.87 10.58 -7.04
CA THR A 299 12.51 11.92 -7.54
C THR A 299 13.69 12.82 -7.87
N GLY A 300 14.93 12.40 -7.58
CA GLY A 300 16.11 13.26 -7.70
C GLY A 300 15.97 14.56 -6.89
N LEU A 301 15.23 14.52 -5.78
CA LEU A 301 14.87 15.69 -4.95
C LEU A 301 14.01 16.75 -5.66
N LEU A 302 13.66 16.59 -6.95
CA LEU A 302 12.89 17.60 -7.68
C LEU A 302 11.45 17.70 -7.17
N ALA A 303 10.90 16.61 -6.60
CA ALA A 303 9.58 16.59 -5.98
C ALA A 303 9.43 17.63 -4.86
N LEU A 304 10.52 18.03 -4.19
CA LEU A 304 10.51 19.09 -3.15
C LEU A 304 10.11 20.46 -3.70
N ARG A 305 10.14 20.65 -5.02
CA ARG A 305 9.60 21.87 -5.65
C ARG A 305 8.07 21.83 -5.77
N SER A 306 7.42 20.73 -5.46
CA SER A 306 5.97 20.60 -5.41
C SER A 306 5.47 20.72 -3.96
N PRO A 307 4.24 21.22 -3.72
CA PRO A 307 3.62 21.10 -2.40
C PRO A 307 3.07 19.69 -2.11
N LEU A 308 3.00 18.79 -3.11
CA LEU A 308 2.44 17.44 -2.93
C LEU A 308 3.15 16.57 -1.87
N PRO A 309 4.47 16.66 -1.62
CA PRO A 309 5.11 15.90 -0.54
C PRO A 309 4.56 16.21 0.85
N LEU A 310 3.81 17.31 1.04
CA LEU A 310 3.12 17.58 2.30
C LEU A 310 2.09 16.49 2.65
N LEU A 311 1.55 15.75 1.67
CA LEU A 311 0.65 14.61 1.92
C LEU A 311 1.37 13.42 2.53
N ALA A 312 2.69 13.33 2.41
CA ALA A 312 3.48 12.28 3.05
C ALA A 312 3.70 12.57 4.55
N LEU A 313 3.49 13.81 5.00
CA LEU A 313 3.81 14.23 6.36
C LEU A 313 3.03 13.46 7.43
N PRO A 314 1.70 13.22 7.32
CA PRO A 314 0.99 12.48 8.35
C PRO A 314 1.56 11.07 8.57
N THR A 315 1.80 10.32 7.49
CA THR A 315 2.41 8.99 7.55
C THR A 315 3.85 9.03 8.09
N LEU A 316 4.66 9.99 7.65
CA LEU A 316 6.03 10.15 8.16
C LEU A 316 6.04 10.58 9.64
N ALA A 317 5.08 11.39 10.06
CA ALA A 317 4.99 11.89 11.42
C ALA A 317 4.72 10.76 12.41
N TRP A 318 3.67 9.96 12.21
CA TRP A 318 3.41 8.85 13.13
C TRP A 318 4.55 7.82 13.11
N ARG A 319 5.17 7.58 11.94
CA ARG A 319 6.32 6.68 11.83
C ARG A 319 7.49 7.17 12.66
N PHE A 320 7.89 8.43 12.50
CA PHE A 320 9.10 8.98 13.12
C PHE A 320 8.90 9.49 14.54
N LEU A 321 7.66 9.57 15.01
CA LEU A 321 7.31 9.95 16.38
C LEU A 321 6.89 8.73 17.23
N GLY A 322 6.59 7.59 16.60
CA GLY A 322 6.41 6.32 17.29
C GLY A 322 7.75 5.73 17.74
N ASP A 323 7.76 5.14 18.92
CA ASP A 323 8.93 4.56 19.60
C ASP A 323 9.38 3.18 19.06
N ASP A 324 8.71 2.65 18.03
CA ASP A 324 9.01 1.35 17.44
C ASP A 324 10.03 1.46 16.29
N PRO A 325 11.24 0.87 16.41
CA PRO A 325 12.27 0.96 15.38
C PRO A 325 11.85 0.41 14.01
N HIS A 326 10.86 -0.49 13.95
CA HIS A 326 10.35 -1.04 12.69
C HIS A 326 9.66 0.01 11.82
N TYR A 327 9.21 1.14 12.41
CA TYR A 327 8.55 2.21 11.67
C TYR A 327 9.52 3.11 10.90
N TRP A 328 10.78 3.18 11.34
CA TRP A 328 11.72 4.21 10.89
C TRP A 328 12.48 3.84 9.61
N GLY A 329 12.61 2.55 9.32
CA GLY A 329 13.43 2.03 8.23
C GLY A 329 12.78 2.02 6.84
N THR A 330 13.48 1.39 5.90
CA THR A 330 13.03 1.12 4.53
C THR A 330 12.43 -0.29 4.37
N ASP A 331 12.33 -1.03 5.47
CA ASP A 331 11.72 -2.34 5.49
C ASP A 331 10.20 -2.24 5.61
N TRP A 332 9.52 -3.37 5.42
CA TRP A 332 8.06 -3.49 5.53
C TRP A 332 7.28 -2.67 4.49
N HIS A 333 5.97 -2.50 4.71
CA HIS A 333 5.05 -1.95 3.73
C HIS A 333 4.83 -0.42 3.85
N TYR A 334 5.31 0.23 4.92
CA TYR A 334 4.94 1.60 5.31
C TYR A 334 5.21 2.67 4.26
N SER A 335 6.16 2.43 3.35
CA SER A 335 6.55 3.39 2.33
C SER A 335 5.72 3.31 1.04
N ALA A 336 4.88 2.28 0.88
CA ALA A 336 4.09 2.10 -0.34
C ALA A 336 3.09 3.25 -0.56
N VAL A 337 2.44 3.74 0.50
CA VAL A 337 1.50 4.88 0.42
C VAL A 337 2.20 6.21 0.08
N LEU A 338 3.51 6.31 0.34
CA LEU A 338 4.30 7.49 0.01
C LEU A 338 4.67 7.54 -1.47
N MET A 339 4.83 6.38 -2.12
CA MET A 339 5.27 6.27 -3.51
C MET A 339 4.36 7.05 -4.49
N PRO A 340 3.02 6.88 -4.53
CA PRO A 340 2.19 7.66 -5.44
C PRO A 340 2.29 9.17 -5.18
N VAL A 341 2.48 9.57 -3.90
CA VAL A 341 2.64 10.99 -3.51
C VAL A 341 3.91 11.57 -4.10
N VAL A 342 5.07 10.94 -3.88
CA VAL A 342 6.36 11.51 -4.31
C VAL A 342 6.55 11.44 -5.83
N PHE A 343 6.04 10.40 -6.49
CA PHE A 343 6.07 10.30 -7.95
C PHE A 343 5.17 11.35 -8.62
N LEU A 344 3.96 11.59 -8.11
CA LEU A 344 3.09 12.64 -8.66
C LEU A 344 3.56 14.05 -8.26
N ALA A 345 4.26 14.20 -7.13
CA ALA A 345 4.98 15.43 -6.79
C ALA A 345 6.11 15.73 -7.78
N LEU A 346 6.86 14.70 -8.21
CA LEU A 346 7.85 14.82 -9.29
C LEU A 346 7.18 15.28 -10.60
N VAL A 347 6.07 14.64 -10.99
CA VAL A 347 5.30 15.02 -12.19
C VAL A 347 4.81 16.47 -12.13
N ASP A 348 4.35 16.94 -10.96
CA ASP A 348 3.92 18.33 -10.74
C ASP A 348 5.09 19.34 -10.81
N ALA A 349 6.31 18.93 -10.43
CA ALA A 349 7.50 19.78 -10.42
C ALA A 349 8.20 19.87 -11.79
N LEU A 350 8.18 18.79 -12.58
CA LEU A 350 8.92 18.67 -13.84
C LEU A 350 8.59 19.79 -14.86
N PRO A 351 7.32 20.14 -15.15
CA PRO A 351 7.00 21.21 -16.11
C PRO A 351 7.63 22.56 -15.75
N ARG A 352 7.73 22.87 -14.44
CA ARG A 352 8.37 24.09 -13.95
C ARG A 352 9.90 24.03 -14.07
N GLY A 353 10.49 22.85 -13.92
CA GLY A 353 11.91 22.61 -14.19
C GLY A 353 12.26 22.77 -15.68
N LEU A 354 11.45 22.19 -16.56
CA LEU A 354 11.62 22.25 -18.02
C LEU A 354 11.47 23.67 -18.60
N ARG A 355 10.74 24.55 -17.92
CA ARG A 355 10.58 25.98 -18.29
C ARG A 355 11.51 26.91 -17.51
N SER A 356 12.40 26.38 -16.67
CA SER A 356 13.26 27.22 -15.83
C SER A 356 14.23 28.07 -16.66
N PRO A 357 14.44 29.35 -16.30
CA PRO A 357 15.46 30.17 -16.94
C PRO A 357 16.88 29.62 -16.71
N ARG A 358 17.10 28.89 -15.61
CA ARG A 358 18.41 28.32 -15.24
C ARG A 358 18.73 27.10 -16.14
N PRO A 359 19.80 27.14 -16.97
CA PRO A 359 20.11 26.05 -17.92
C PRO A 359 20.33 24.69 -17.23
N TRP A 360 21.02 24.67 -16.09
CA TRP A 360 21.29 23.44 -15.35
C TRP A 360 20.01 22.77 -14.86
N LEU A 361 19.03 23.52 -14.34
CA LEU A 361 17.76 22.96 -13.84
C LEU A 361 16.90 22.43 -14.99
N ARG A 362 16.98 23.09 -16.14
CA ARG A 362 16.29 22.67 -17.37
C ARG A 362 16.86 21.37 -17.91
N GLY A 363 18.19 21.27 -17.99
CA GLY A 363 18.90 20.04 -18.37
C GLY A 363 18.59 18.91 -17.39
N TYR A 364 18.66 19.20 -16.09
CA TYR A 364 18.31 18.26 -15.03
C TYR A 364 16.89 17.70 -15.20
N ALA A 365 15.87 18.58 -15.28
CA ALA A 365 14.48 18.18 -15.46
C ALA A 365 14.22 17.40 -16.76
N ARG A 366 14.98 17.68 -17.83
CA ARG A 366 14.85 16.97 -19.11
C ARG A 366 15.29 15.50 -19.02
N HIS A 367 16.37 15.22 -18.29
CA HIS A 367 16.93 13.87 -18.18
C HIS A 367 16.40 13.10 -16.97
N LEU A 368 15.80 13.78 -15.99
CA LEU A 368 15.37 13.18 -14.74
C LEU A 368 14.39 12.00 -14.88
N PRO A 369 13.37 12.00 -15.77
CA PRO A 369 12.50 10.82 -15.93
C PRO A 369 13.27 9.55 -16.29
N LEU A 370 14.28 9.66 -17.15
CA LEU A 370 15.12 8.54 -17.53
C LEU A 370 16.10 8.17 -16.40
N ALA A 371 16.65 9.15 -15.69
CA ALA A 371 17.54 8.91 -14.56
C ALA A 371 16.82 8.19 -13.40
N VAL A 372 15.57 8.55 -13.11
CA VAL A 372 14.73 7.88 -12.11
C VAL A 372 14.41 6.44 -12.54
N LEU A 373 14.10 6.21 -13.82
CA LEU A 373 13.95 4.85 -14.36
C LEU A 373 15.25 4.03 -14.26
N ALA A 374 16.38 4.61 -14.63
CA ALA A 374 17.68 3.95 -14.54
C ALA A 374 18.03 3.61 -13.08
N ALA A 375 17.76 4.52 -12.14
CA ALA A 375 17.92 4.26 -10.72
C ALA A 375 17.00 3.14 -10.23
N ALA A 376 15.72 3.14 -10.63
CA ALA A 376 14.78 2.09 -10.27
C ALA A 376 15.22 0.71 -10.82
N LEU A 377 15.69 0.65 -12.07
CA LEU A 377 16.23 -0.58 -12.68
C LEU A 377 17.51 -1.05 -11.96
N ALA A 378 18.44 -0.13 -11.68
CA ALA A 378 19.68 -0.45 -10.98
C ALA A 378 19.42 -0.96 -9.56
N LEU A 379 18.49 -0.34 -8.83
CA LEU A 379 18.07 -0.82 -7.51
C LEU A 379 17.30 -2.13 -7.57
N SER A 380 16.60 -2.41 -8.67
CA SER A 380 15.84 -3.65 -8.82
C SER A 380 16.71 -4.91 -8.79
N THR A 381 18.03 -4.79 -8.96
CA THR A 381 18.97 -5.92 -8.83
C THR A 381 19.28 -6.30 -7.39
N THR A 382 18.96 -5.44 -6.41
CA THR A 382 19.14 -5.68 -4.97
C THR A 382 17.81 -5.68 -4.19
N LEU A 383 16.71 -5.44 -4.89
CA LEU A 383 15.35 -5.45 -4.37
C LEU A 383 14.63 -6.77 -4.71
N PRO A 384 13.43 -7.03 -4.15
CA PRO A 384 12.79 -8.33 -4.24
C PRO A 384 12.56 -8.82 -5.68
N VAL A 385 12.33 -7.92 -6.64
CA VAL A 385 12.17 -8.29 -8.06
C VAL A 385 13.40 -8.99 -8.64
N ALA A 386 14.61 -8.78 -8.09
CA ALA A 386 15.80 -9.53 -8.47
C ALA A 386 15.60 -11.04 -8.33
N GLY A 387 14.86 -11.48 -7.31
CA GLY A 387 14.54 -12.88 -7.06
C GLY A 387 13.92 -13.56 -8.28
N LEU A 388 13.06 -12.87 -9.01
CA LEU A 388 12.38 -13.40 -10.19
C LEU A 388 13.34 -13.72 -11.36
N THR A 389 14.61 -13.29 -11.30
CA THR A 389 15.61 -13.66 -12.30
C THR A 389 16.30 -14.99 -12.00
N HIS A 390 16.10 -15.56 -10.81
CA HIS A 390 16.70 -16.82 -10.39
C HIS A 390 15.73 -17.99 -10.57
N ALA A 391 16.17 -19.05 -11.25
CA ALA A 391 15.34 -20.24 -11.51
C ALA A 391 14.83 -20.91 -10.22
N ASP A 392 15.62 -20.84 -9.15
CA ASP A 392 15.28 -21.43 -7.85
C ASP A 392 14.09 -20.75 -7.17
N THR A 393 13.80 -19.49 -7.50
CA THR A 393 12.59 -18.79 -7.00
C THR A 393 11.30 -19.48 -7.44
N TYR A 394 11.31 -20.18 -8.57
CA TYR A 394 10.14 -20.88 -9.09
C TYR A 394 10.01 -22.33 -8.64
N ARG A 395 10.99 -22.85 -7.89
CA ARG A 395 10.99 -24.21 -7.36
C ARG A 395 10.70 -24.16 -5.87
N ALA A 396 9.70 -24.91 -5.42
CA ALA A 396 9.53 -25.15 -3.99
C ALA A 396 10.76 -25.93 -3.50
N GLY A 397 11.57 -25.31 -2.64
CA GLY A 397 12.77 -25.95 -2.07
C GLY A 397 12.40 -27.14 -1.18
N GLN A 398 13.40 -27.92 -0.76
CA GLN A 398 13.21 -29.12 0.06
C GLN A 398 12.38 -28.82 1.33
N ALA A 399 12.73 -27.75 2.05
CA ALA A 399 12.01 -27.33 3.25
C ALA A 399 10.54 -26.97 2.99
N ALA A 400 10.21 -26.37 1.84
CA ALA A 400 8.83 -26.05 1.49
C ALA A 400 8.01 -27.33 1.22
N ALA A 401 8.60 -28.29 0.50
CA ALA A 401 7.96 -29.59 0.26
C ALA A 401 7.79 -30.41 1.55
N ALA A 402 8.76 -30.32 2.47
CA ALA A 402 8.65 -30.87 3.82
C ALA A 402 7.54 -30.19 4.62
N GLY A 403 7.45 -28.85 4.57
CA GLY A 403 6.36 -28.08 5.16
C GLY A 403 4.99 -28.55 4.67
N ASP A 404 4.81 -28.73 3.36
CA ASP A 404 3.56 -29.24 2.80
C ASP A 404 3.21 -30.65 3.34
N ARG A 405 4.18 -31.56 3.42
CA ARG A 405 3.98 -32.92 3.96
C ARG A 405 3.64 -32.91 5.44
N VAL A 406 4.42 -32.18 6.25
CA VAL A 406 4.27 -32.13 7.70
C VAL A 406 2.96 -31.45 8.09
N LEU A 407 2.64 -30.31 7.46
CA LEU A 407 1.40 -29.60 7.77
C LEU A 407 0.16 -30.35 7.28
N ALA A 408 0.25 -31.19 6.24
CA ALA A 408 -0.85 -32.06 5.81
C ALA A 408 -1.31 -33.05 6.90
N ALA A 409 -0.48 -33.36 7.91
CA ALA A 409 -0.87 -34.19 9.04
C ALA A 409 -1.94 -33.56 9.95
N VAL A 410 -2.12 -32.23 9.86
CA VAL A 410 -3.18 -31.52 10.58
C VAL A 410 -4.51 -31.68 9.83
N PRO A 411 -5.59 -32.17 10.47
CA PRO A 411 -6.91 -32.27 9.84
C PRO A 411 -7.53 -30.91 9.55
N ASP A 412 -8.35 -30.83 8.49
CA ASP A 412 -9.18 -29.66 8.22
C ASP A 412 -10.16 -29.38 9.37
N GLY A 413 -10.38 -28.11 9.66
CA GLY A 413 -11.23 -27.66 10.77
C GLY A 413 -10.60 -27.77 12.16
N ALA A 414 -9.38 -28.33 12.28
CA ALA A 414 -8.71 -28.47 13.57
C ALA A 414 -8.36 -27.11 14.21
N ARG A 415 -8.24 -27.10 15.54
CA ARG A 415 -7.71 -25.96 16.30
C ARG A 415 -6.21 -26.11 16.43
N VAL A 416 -5.47 -25.15 15.87
CA VAL A 416 -4.02 -25.24 15.75
C VAL A 416 -3.37 -24.01 16.34
N ALA A 417 -2.38 -24.20 17.21
CA ALA A 417 -1.47 -23.12 17.57
C ALA A 417 -0.25 -23.15 16.65
N ALA A 418 0.13 -22.00 16.10
CA ALA A 418 1.24 -21.92 15.16
C ALA A 418 2.13 -20.69 15.35
N ASN A 419 3.40 -20.82 14.96
CA ASN A 419 4.32 -19.69 14.79
C ASN A 419 4.36 -19.24 13.31
N VAL A 420 5.19 -18.24 12.99
CA VAL A 420 5.13 -17.48 11.72
C VAL A 420 4.96 -18.35 10.46
N ARG A 421 5.88 -19.28 10.17
CA ARG A 421 5.88 -19.97 8.85
C ARG A 421 4.63 -20.85 8.61
N PRO A 422 4.16 -21.70 9.55
CA PRO A 422 2.96 -22.50 9.32
C PRO A 422 1.64 -21.71 9.21
N ILE A 423 1.54 -20.52 9.81
CA ILE A 423 0.27 -19.78 9.96
C ILE A 423 -0.49 -19.64 8.64
N ALA A 424 0.12 -19.01 7.63
CA ALA A 424 -0.58 -18.69 6.38
C ALA A 424 -0.90 -19.92 5.51
N HIS A 425 -0.33 -21.09 5.85
CA HIS A 425 -0.63 -22.36 5.17
C HIS A 425 -1.73 -23.16 5.88
N LEU A 426 -2.09 -22.78 7.10
CA LEU A 426 -3.13 -23.42 7.89
C LEU A 426 -4.39 -22.58 8.01
N THR A 427 -4.29 -21.25 7.99
CA THR A 427 -5.45 -20.39 8.30
C THR A 427 -6.61 -20.58 7.34
N GLY A 428 -6.38 -20.93 6.06
CA GLY A 428 -7.44 -21.22 5.09
C GLY A 428 -8.30 -22.45 5.40
N ARG A 429 -7.77 -23.43 6.16
CA ARG A 429 -8.46 -24.71 6.43
C ARG A 429 -8.64 -25.03 7.92
N CYS A 430 -7.93 -24.35 8.80
CA CYS A 430 -7.94 -24.55 10.25
C CYS A 430 -8.40 -23.29 10.99
N ARG A 431 -8.74 -23.46 12.28
CA ARG A 431 -8.86 -22.35 13.23
C ARG A 431 -7.49 -22.18 13.91
N VAL A 432 -6.75 -21.15 13.50
CA VAL A 432 -5.34 -20.96 13.87
C VAL A 432 -5.20 -19.87 14.94
N PHE A 433 -4.40 -20.15 15.95
CA PHE A 433 -4.06 -19.25 17.06
C PHE A 433 -2.55 -19.01 17.09
N TRP A 434 -2.14 -17.90 17.69
CA TRP A 434 -0.73 -17.67 17.97
C TRP A 434 -0.22 -18.66 19.01
N ILE A 435 0.99 -19.19 18.81
CA ILE A 435 1.59 -20.11 19.76
C ILE A 435 1.81 -19.45 21.13
N GLY A 436 1.43 -20.16 22.20
CA GLY A 436 1.53 -19.66 23.57
C GLY A 436 0.45 -18.66 23.98
N ASP A 437 -0.43 -18.24 23.07
CA ASP A 437 -1.59 -17.45 23.47
C ASP A 437 -2.54 -18.34 24.28
N THR A 438 -2.48 -18.16 25.60
CA THR A 438 -3.14 -18.95 26.63
C THR A 438 -4.24 -18.17 27.34
N THR A 439 -4.62 -17.01 26.80
CA THR A 439 -5.52 -16.08 27.47
C THR A 439 -6.91 -16.69 27.64
N ALA A 440 -7.17 -17.19 28.85
CA ALA A 440 -8.48 -17.68 29.29
C ALA A 440 -9.47 -16.51 29.34
N GLY A 441 -10.15 -16.28 28.22
CA GLY A 441 -11.22 -15.29 28.08
C GLY A 441 -12.54 -15.91 27.64
N PRO A 442 -13.66 -15.17 27.72
CA PRO A 442 -14.94 -15.62 27.17
C PRO A 442 -14.80 -15.94 25.67
N GLY A 443 -14.99 -17.20 25.28
CA GLY A 443 -14.79 -17.67 23.90
C GLY A 443 -13.47 -18.41 23.65
N TYR A 444 -12.60 -18.54 24.68
CA TYR A 444 -11.42 -19.40 24.65
C TYR A 444 -11.83 -20.88 24.53
N PRO A 445 -11.40 -21.61 23.48
CA PRO A 445 -11.84 -22.98 23.24
C PRO A 445 -11.10 -24.04 24.07
N GLY A 446 -10.21 -23.64 24.99
CA GLY A 446 -9.28 -24.53 25.70
C GLY A 446 -7.93 -24.65 24.97
N HIS A 447 -7.14 -25.65 25.34
CA HIS A 447 -5.88 -25.97 24.66
C HIS A 447 -6.11 -26.33 23.17
N PRO A 448 -5.16 -25.98 22.27
CA PRO A 448 -5.25 -26.38 20.87
C PRO A 448 -5.22 -27.90 20.73
N ASP A 449 -5.76 -28.42 19.63
CA ASP A 449 -5.73 -29.85 19.32
C ASP A 449 -4.36 -30.23 18.73
N TYR A 450 -3.72 -29.28 18.03
CA TYR A 450 -2.42 -29.42 17.39
C TYR A 450 -1.53 -28.21 17.62
N VAL A 451 -0.21 -28.43 17.64
CA VAL A 451 0.79 -27.37 17.56
C VAL A 451 1.58 -27.55 16.27
N ALA A 452 1.54 -26.56 15.38
CA ALA A 452 2.33 -26.53 14.15
C ALA A 452 3.45 -25.50 14.29
N TYR A 453 4.70 -25.94 14.24
CA TYR A 453 5.85 -25.11 14.56
C TYR A 453 6.93 -25.23 13.49
N TYR A 454 7.59 -24.11 13.19
CA TYR A 454 8.82 -24.12 12.40
C TYR A 454 10.00 -23.60 13.22
N ASP A 455 11.01 -24.44 13.40
CA ASP A 455 12.36 -24.08 13.83
C ASP A 455 13.31 -25.22 13.44
N ALA A 456 14.28 -24.88 12.59
CA ALA A 456 15.26 -25.83 12.06
C ALA A 456 16.29 -26.27 13.11
N ALA A 457 16.50 -25.49 14.17
CA ALA A 457 17.46 -25.82 15.23
C ALA A 457 16.83 -26.65 16.36
N GLN A 458 15.51 -26.83 16.33
CA GLN A 458 14.78 -27.44 17.44
C GLN A 458 14.93 -28.97 17.45
N THR A 459 14.87 -29.55 18.65
CA THR A 459 14.85 -31.01 18.84
C THR A 459 13.47 -31.49 19.25
N THR A 460 13.16 -32.78 19.03
CA THR A 460 11.87 -33.36 19.44
C THR A 460 11.59 -33.19 20.92
N SER A 461 12.57 -33.46 21.79
CA SER A 461 12.44 -33.29 23.24
C SER A 461 12.29 -31.82 23.63
N GLY A 462 13.07 -30.93 23.01
CA GLY A 462 12.96 -29.48 23.21
C GLY A 462 11.59 -28.93 22.81
N LEU A 463 11.04 -29.39 21.67
CA LEU A 463 9.73 -28.96 21.21
C LEU A 463 8.60 -29.48 22.10
N LEU A 464 8.64 -30.74 22.52
CA LEU A 464 7.65 -31.31 23.44
C LEU A 464 7.68 -30.58 24.79
N ALA A 465 8.87 -30.28 25.31
CA ALA A 465 9.04 -29.50 26.54
C ALA A 465 8.52 -28.07 26.36
N HIS A 466 8.80 -27.43 25.22
CA HIS A 466 8.30 -26.09 24.91
C HIS A 466 6.78 -26.06 24.82
N ALA A 467 6.17 -27.02 24.12
CA ALA A 467 4.71 -27.13 24.04
C ALA A 467 4.07 -27.42 25.41
N ALA A 468 4.68 -28.26 26.25
CA ALA A 468 4.21 -28.51 27.61
C ALA A 468 4.32 -27.27 28.51
N ALA A 469 5.37 -26.46 28.34
CA ALA A 469 5.54 -25.20 29.06
C ALA A 469 4.50 -24.14 28.64
N LEU A 470 4.23 -24.04 27.33
CA LEU A 470 3.21 -23.13 26.79
C LEU A 470 1.79 -23.58 27.10
N TYR A 471 1.56 -24.88 27.23
CA TYR A 471 0.24 -25.47 27.46
C TYR A 471 0.28 -26.43 28.67
N PRO A 472 0.36 -25.90 29.90
CA PRO A 472 0.45 -26.72 31.11
C PRO A 472 -0.71 -27.69 31.25
N GLY A 473 -0.47 -28.87 31.82
CA GLY A 473 -1.49 -29.89 32.04
C GLY A 473 -1.93 -30.66 30.78
N THR A 474 -1.29 -30.39 29.63
CA THR A 474 -1.56 -31.09 28.37
C THR A 474 -0.40 -32.01 27.99
N ALA A 475 -0.72 -33.27 27.66
CA ALA A 475 0.26 -34.21 27.11
C ALA A 475 0.31 -34.07 25.57
N TRP A 476 1.53 -34.02 25.03
CA TRP A 476 1.79 -33.86 23.60
C TRP A 476 2.52 -35.07 23.05
N GLU A 477 2.24 -35.40 21.80
CA GLU A 477 3.02 -36.37 21.03
C GLU A 477 3.40 -35.81 19.66
N LEU A 478 4.57 -36.23 19.17
CA LEU A 478 5.01 -35.87 17.83
C LEU A 478 4.22 -36.65 16.80
N LEU A 479 3.56 -35.95 15.88
CA LEU A 479 2.80 -36.55 14.79
C LEU A 479 3.61 -36.58 13.49
N ALA A 480 4.30 -35.48 13.17
CA ALA A 480 5.13 -35.36 11.98
C ALA A 480 6.26 -34.34 12.21
N ALA A 481 7.44 -34.62 11.64
CA ALA A 481 8.58 -33.70 11.64
C ALA A 481 9.45 -33.91 10.40
N GLU A 482 9.84 -32.82 9.74
CA GLU A 482 10.75 -32.83 8.59
C GLU A 482 11.28 -31.42 8.33
N ASP A 483 12.59 -31.27 8.06
CA ASP A 483 13.28 -30.01 7.71
C ASP A 483 12.88 -28.79 8.58
N GLY A 484 12.78 -29.00 9.89
CA GLY A 484 12.46 -27.95 10.86
C GLY A 484 10.97 -27.62 10.97
N PHE A 485 10.09 -28.25 10.18
CA PHE A 485 8.65 -28.25 10.42
C PHE A 485 8.26 -29.35 11.39
N TRP A 486 7.34 -29.04 12.28
CA TRP A 486 6.88 -29.93 13.33
C TRP A 486 5.38 -29.83 13.51
N VAL A 487 4.72 -30.96 13.72
CA VAL A 487 3.32 -31.04 14.16
C VAL A 487 3.23 -31.93 15.38
N LEU A 488 2.73 -31.37 16.48
CA LEU A 488 2.37 -32.10 17.69
C LEU A 488 0.86 -32.29 17.76
N ARG A 489 0.43 -33.44 18.29
CA ARG A 489 -0.97 -33.74 18.60
C ARG A 489 -1.17 -33.79 20.11
N ARG A 490 -2.29 -33.24 20.57
CA ARG A 490 -2.73 -33.39 21.97
C ARG A 490 -3.19 -34.83 22.23
N ARG A 491 -2.75 -35.43 23.34
CA ARG A 491 -3.21 -36.75 23.80
C ARG A 491 -4.52 -36.71 24.56
#